data_AF-A0A1V5NER0-F1
#
_entry.id   AF-A0A1V5NER0-F1
#
_cell.length_a   1.000
_cell.length_b   1.000
_cell.length_c   1.000
_cell.angle_alpha   90.00
_cell.angle_beta   90.00
_cell.angle_gamma   90.00
#
_symmetry.space_group_name_H-M   'P 1'
#
loop_
_entity.id
_entity.type
_entity.pdbx_description
1 polymer ?
#
loop_
_entity_poly.entity_id
_entity_poly.type
_entity_poly.pdbx_seq_one_letter_code
_entity_poly.pdbx_strand_id
1 'polypeptide(L)'
;MKSGVLEASFYEPVLQKEYNDFLKHYNTGGVTCRVRRGSDKGKVESGVKYVKMNFFKGLRTRDYHEAESELKSWNEGVCNKRIHGTTRRVPAEMLSTYETNYLQALPPNRYEIWKIQRRKVNNYGHVFFKTNHYSVPYKYIGEELVLKSNGRLLKIYVGFDGNL
;
A
#
# COMPACT_ATOMS: atom_id res chain seq x y z
N MET A 1 -10.33 -9.93 -7.71
CA MET A 1 -9.62 -8.65 -7.54
C MET A 1 -10.51 -7.51 -8.06
N LYS A 2 -11.63 -7.24 -7.37
CA LYS A 2 -12.57 -6.15 -7.70
C LYS A 2 -12.31 -4.86 -6.89
N SER A 3 -11.30 -4.87 -6.01
CA SER A 3 -11.13 -3.79 -5.02
C SER A 3 -10.31 -2.60 -5.54
N GLY A 4 -9.34 -2.79 -6.45
CA GLY A 4 -8.48 -1.69 -6.90
C GLY A 4 -8.87 -1.06 -8.24
N VAL A 5 -9.59 -1.82 -9.06
CA VAL A 5 -9.99 -1.44 -10.43
C VAL A 5 -11.51 -1.49 -10.49
N LEU A 6 -12.13 -0.34 -10.67
CA LEU A 6 -13.57 -0.19 -10.86
C LEU A 6 -13.94 -0.57 -12.30
N GLU A 7 -13.16 -0.09 -13.28
CA GLU A 7 -13.31 -0.46 -14.69
C GLU A 7 -11.95 -0.78 -15.30
N ALA A 8 -11.84 -1.97 -15.88
CA ALA A 8 -10.63 -2.40 -16.57
C ALA A 8 -10.62 -1.82 -17.99
N SER A 9 -9.65 -0.96 -18.29
CA SER A 9 -9.39 -0.42 -19.62
C SER A 9 -7.88 -0.39 -19.87
N PHE A 10 -7.50 -0.53 -21.13
CA PHE A 10 -6.10 -0.57 -21.54
C PHE A 10 -5.44 0.82 -21.50
N TYR A 11 -6.20 1.86 -21.86
CA TYR A 11 -5.70 3.23 -21.93
C TYR A 11 -6.04 4.01 -20.66
N GLU A 12 -7.27 3.88 -20.16
CA GLU A 12 -7.76 4.63 -19.01
C GLU A 12 -8.53 3.72 -18.05
N PRO A 13 -7.85 2.86 -17.28
CA PRO A 13 -8.52 2.07 -16.25
C PRO A 13 -9.08 3.01 -15.17
N VAL A 14 -10.35 2.83 -14.82
CA VAL A 14 -10.94 3.55 -13.69
C VAL A 14 -10.53 2.82 -12.43
N LEU A 15 -9.57 3.39 -11.71
CA LEU A 15 -9.10 2.88 -10.44
C LEU A 15 -9.95 3.43 -9.28
N GLN A 16 -10.02 2.69 -8.18
CA GLN A 16 -10.59 3.23 -6.95
C GLN A 16 -9.82 4.51 -6.55
N LYS A 17 -10.53 5.56 -6.15
CA LYS A 17 -9.95 6.88 -5.85
C LYS A 17 -8.74 6.80 -4.92
N GLU A 18 -8.87 6.16 -3.76
CA GLU A 18 -7.79 6.05 -2.78
C GLU A 18 -6.59 5.26 -3.31
N TYR A 19 -6.83 4.29 -4.19
CA TYR A 19 -5.77 3.52 -4.83
C TYR A 19 -5.05 4.35 -5.90
N ASN A 20 -5.77 5.15 -6.67
CA ASN A 20 -5.20 6.08 -7.63
C ASN A 20 -4.35 7.16 -6.94
N ASP A 21 -4.87 7.73 -5.85
CA ASP A 21 -4.16 8.74 -5.06
C ASP A 21 -2.88 8.16 -4.42
N PHE A 22 -2.92 6.91 -3.96
CA PHE A 22 -1.73 6.16 -3.52
C PHE A 22 -0.71 6.00 -4.64
N LEU A 23 -1.14 5.58 -5.84
CA LEU A 23 -0.25 5.37 -6.97
C LEU A 23 0.42 6.68 -7.39
N LYS A 24 -0.36 7.78 -7.47
CA LYS A 24 0.12 9.14 -7.74
C LYS A 24 1.13 9.61 -6.69
N HIS A 25 0.89 9.35 -5.41
CA HIS A 25 1.82 9.72 -4.33
C HIS A 25 3.22 9.14 -4.54
N TYR A 26 3.30 7.91 -5.04
CA TYR A 26 4.58 7.24 -5.34
C TYR A 26 5.06 7.43 -6.79
N ASN A 27 4.44 8.33 -7.56
CA ASN A 27 4.73 8.53 -8.97
C ASN A 27 4.67 7.24 -9.81
N THR A 28 3.67 6.40 -9.51
CA THR A 28 3.44 5.11 -10.16
C THR A 28 2.10 5.09 -10.88
N GLY A 29 1.99 4.24 -11.92
CA GLY A 29 0.75 4.01 -12.66
C GLY A 29 0.24 2.58 -12.49
N GLY A 30 -1.07 2.42 -12.33
CA GLY A 30 -1.70 1.11 -12.27
C GLY A 30 -1.94 0.55 -13.67
N VAL A 31 -1.18 -0.47 -14.07
CA VAL A 31 -1.41 -1.15 -15.36
C VAL A 31 -2.31 -2.37 -15.13
N THR A 32 -3.47 -2.39 -15.80
CA THR A 32 -4.41 -3.51 -15.71
C THR A 32 -4.08 -4.59 -16.75
N CYS A 33 -4.29 -5.87 -16.38
CA CYS A 33 -4.15 -6.98 -17.33
C CYS A 33 -5.31 -6.96 -18.34
N ARG A 34 -5.07 -7.38 -19.59
CA ARG A 34 -6.13 -7.44 -20.60
C ARG A 34 -7.21 -8.43 -20.20
N VAL A 35 -8.47 -7.99 -20.31
CA VAL A 35 -9.62 -8.87 -20.12
C VAL A 35 -9.55 -10.01 -21.15
N ARG A 36 -9.68 -11.27 -20.69
CA ARG A 36 -9.68 -12.51 -21.50
C ARG A 36 -8.35 -12.87 -22.20
N ARG A 37 -7.21 -12.27 -21.84
CA ARG A 37 -5.87 -12.79 -22.23
C ARG A 37 -5.08 -13.24 -21.00
N GLY A 38 -5.13 -14.53 -20.70
CA GLY A 38 -4.38 -15.13 -19.59
C GLY A 38 -2.85 -15.03 -19.73
N SER A 39 -2.34 -14.79 -20.94
CA SER A 39 -0.92 -14.68 -21.25
C SER A 39 -0.20 -13.55 -20.48
N ASP A 40 -0.90 -12.45 -20.19
CA ASP A 40 -0.33 -11.29 -19.49
C ASP A 40 0.00 -11.62 -18.02
N LYS A 41 -0.64 -12.67 -17.47
CA LYS A 41 -0.47 -13.11 -16.08
C LYS A 41 0.71 -14.06 -15.89
N GLY A 42 1.25 -14.64 -16.96
CA GLY A 42 2.24 -15.71 -16.90
C GLY A 42 3.57 -15.32 -16.25
N LYS A 43 4.05 -14.07 -16.43
CA LYS A 43 5.29 -13.59 -15.80
C LYS A 43 5.16 -13.48 -14.28
N VAL A 44 4.05 -12.89 -13.81
CA VAL A 44 3.76 -12.74 -12.37
C VAL A 44 3.60 -14.11 -11.72
N GLU A 45 2.87 -15.01 -12.37
CA GLU A 45 2.65 -16.37 -11.87
C GLU A 45 3.94 -17.20 -11.83
N SER A 46 4.86 -17.01 -12.77
CA SER A 46 6.16 -17.69 -12.78
C SER A 46 7.02 -17.32 -11.58
N GLY A 47 7.06 -16.03 -11.20
CA GLY A 47 7.76 -15.58 -10.00
C GLY A 47 7.18 -16.20 -8.72
N VAL A 48 5.86 -16.20 -8.58
CA VAL A 48 5.17 -16.83 -7.45
C VAL A 48 5.42 -18.34 -7.43
N LYS A 49 5.37 -19.01 -8.59
CA LYS A 49 5.65 -20.44 -8.71
C LYS A 49 7.08 -20.76 -8.26
N TYR A 50 8.06 -19.93 -8.62
CA TYR A 50 9.45 -20.11 -8.19
C TYR A 50 9.57 -20.10 -6.66
N VAL A 51 9.03 -19.09 -5.99
CA VAL A 51 9.10 -19.00 -4.52
C VAL A 51 8.38 -20.18 -3.86
N LYS A 52 7.19 -20.56 -4.36
CA LYS A 52 6.44 -21.72 -3.84
C LYS A 52 7.21 -23.03 -3.97
N MET A 53 7.82 -23.28 -5.13
CA MET A 53 8.47 -24.55 -5.41
C MET A 53 9.88 -24.69 -4.81
N ASN A 54 10.51 -23.58 -4.44
CA ASN A 54 11.86 -23.57 -3.88
C ASN A 54 11.85 -23.30 -2.37
N PHE A 55 11.35 -22.14 -1.94
CA PHE A 55 11.36 -21.77 -0.53
C PHE A 55 10.29 -22.54 0.26
N PHE A 56 9.01 -22.37 -0.09
CA PHE A 56 7.91 -22.93 0.71
C PHE A 56 7.88 -24.47 0.71
N LYS A 57 8.40 -25.12 -0.33
CA LYS A 57 8.53 -26.58 -0.36
C LYS A 57 9.55 -27.10 0.66
N GLY A 58 10.55 -26.30 1.00
CA GLY A 58 11.59 -26.63 1.98
C GLY A 58 11.29 -26.15 3.40
N LEU A 59 10.30 -25.26 3.57
CA LEU A 59 9.95 -24.68 4.86
C LEU A 59 9.36 -25.75 5.80
N ARG A 60 9.97 -25.91 6.98
CA ARG A 60 9.56 -26.90 7.99
C ARG A 60 8.96 -26.28 9.24
N THR A 61 9.32 -25.04 9.56
CA THR A 61 8.78 -24.34 10.72
C THR A 61 7.32 -23.94 10.49
N ARG A 62 6.56 -23.90 11.60
CA ARG A 62 5.22 -23.31 11.66
C ARG A 62 5.21 -21.98 12.41
N ASP A 63 6.35 -21.56 12.94
CA ASP A 63 6.51 -20.26 13.57
C ASP A 63 6.64 -19.18 12.50
N TYR A 64 5.91 -18.09 12.70
CA TYR A 64 5.88 -16.99 11.74
C TYR A 64 7.20 -16.23 11.66
N HIS A 65 7.82 -15.94 12.80
CA HIS A 65 9.04 -15.15 12.87
C HIS A 65 10.24 -15.94 12.36
N GLU A 66 10.30 -17.24 12.66
CA GLU A 66 11.30 -18.15 12.11
C GLU A 66 11.15 -18.25 10.58
N ALA A 67 9.93 -18.44 10.07
CA ALA A 67 9.67 -18.47 8.63
C ALA A 67 10.04 -17.14 7.94
N GLU A 68 9.77 -16.00 8.57
CA GLU A 68 10.16 -14.69 8.06
C GLU A 68 11.69 -14.55 7.96
N SER A 69 12.40 -14.99 8.99
CA SER A 69 13.86 -14.96 9.04
C SER A 69 14.48 -15.88 7.97
N GLU A 70 13.99 -17.13 7.87
CA GLU A 70 14.42 -18.08 6.84
C GLU A 70 14.17 -17.53 5.42
N LEU A 71 13.02 -16.88 5.20
CA LEU A 71 12.68 -16.27 3.91
C LEU A 71 13.66 -15.15 3.54
N LYS A 72 14.02 -14.28 4.49
CA LYS A 72 15.01 -13.21 4.27
C LYS A 72 16.37 -13.80 3.89
N SER A 73 16.84 -14.77 4.67
CA SER A 73 18.11 -15.46 4.41
C SER A 73 18.14 -16.14 3.04
N TRP A 74 17.07 -16.87 2.70
CA TRP A 74 16.94 -17.50 1.39
C TRP A 74 16.87 -16.49 0.24
N ASN A 75 16.17 -15.37 0.44
CA ASN A 75 16.06 -14.33 -0.59
C ASN A 75 17.42 -13.69 -0.90
N GLU A 76 18.19 -13.36 0.13
CA GLU A 76 19.52 -12.75 0.00
C GLU A 76 20.59 -13.76 -0.47
N GLY A 77 20.55 -14.98 0.05
CA GLY A 77 21.54 -16.02 -0.22
C GLY A 77 21.33 -16.77 -1.53
N VAL A 78 20.08 -16.97 -1.95
CA VAL A 78 19.73 -17.84 -3.09
C VAL A 78 19.00 -17.06 -4.18
N CYS A 79 17.88 -16.43 -3.86
CA CYS A 79 17.01 -15.81 -4.87
C CYS A 79 17.72 -14.66 -5.62
N ASN A 80 18.41 -13.78 -4.89
CA ASN A 80 19.07 -12.60 -5.44
C ASN A 80 20.44 -12.89 -6.05
N LYS A 81 21.08 -14.01 -5.67
CA LYS A 81 22.42 -14.42 -6.18
C LYS A 81 22.37 -15.38 -7.35
N ARG A 82 21.21 -15.97 -7.66
CA ARG A 82 21.07 -16.91 -8.78
C ARG A 82 21.26 -16.20 -10.13
N ILE A 83 21.67 -16.96 -11.15
CA ILE A 83 21.56 -16.51 -12.53
C ILE A 83 20.09 -16.59 -12.95
N HIS A 84 19.48 -15.44 -13.27
CA HIS A 84 18.06 -15.40 -13.61
C HIS A 84 17.80 -15.97 -15.01
N GLY A 85 16.82 -16.88 -15.14
CA GLY A 85 16.63 -17.68 -16.36
C GLY A 85 16.31 -16.87 -17.63
N THR A 86 15.68 -15.70 -17.50
CA THR A 86 15.33 -14.85 -18.65
C THR A 86 16.44 -13.85 -19.00
N THR A 87 17.02 -13.20 -18.00
CA THR A 87 17.99 -12.12 -18.20
C THR A 87 19.43 -12.63 -18.23
N ARG A 88 19.66 -13.88 -17.82
CA ARG A 88 20.98 -14.54 -17.69
C ARG A 88 21.98 -13.75 -16.85
N ARG A 89 21.48 -12.89 -15.95
CA ARG A 89 22.28 -12.05 -15.05
C ARG A 89 21.87 -12.32 -13.60
N VAL A 90 22.75 -11.97 -12.67
CA VAL A 90 22.47 -12.06 -11.23
C VAL A 90 21.59 -10.86 -10.83
N PRO A 91 20.40 -11.06 -10.24
CA PRO A 91 19.50 -9.97 -9.85
C PRO A 91 20.14 -8.93 -8.93
N ALA A 92 20.90 -9.35 -7.92
CA ALA A 92 21.57 -8.43 -7.00
C ALA A 92 22.56 -7.50 -7.73
N GLU A 93 23.34 -8.05 -8.67
CA GLU A 93 24.29 -7.27 -9.47
C GLU A 93 23.58 -6.34 -10.44
N MET A 94 22.48 -6.79 -11.06
CA MET A 94 21.64 -5.94 -11.92
C MET A 94 21.13 -4.72 -11.17
N LEU A 95 20.60 -4.94 -9.97
CA LEU A 95 20.07 -3.88 -9.12
C LEU A 95 21.16 -2.86 -8.77
N SER A 96 22.30 -3.32 -8.28
CA SER A 96 23.38 -2.44 -7.80
C SER A 96 24.14 -1.73 -8.92
N THR A 97 24.40 -2.40 -10.05
CA THR A 97 25.24 -1.85 -11.13
C THR A 97 24.46 -1.04 -12.15
N TYR A 98 23.18 -1.34 -12.36
CA TYR A 98 22.39 -0.76 -13.44
C TYR A 98 21.14 -0.06 -12.92
N GLU A 99 20.23 -0.78 -12.27
CA GLU A 99 18.90 -0.26 -11.95
C GLU A 99 18.94 0.92 -10.97
N THR A 100 19.87 0.90 -10.01
CA THR A 100 20.03 1.97 -9.00
C THR A 100 20.14 3.37 -9.62
N ASN A 101 20.78 3.51 -10.79
CA ASN A 101 20.95 4.80 -11.47
C ASN A 101 19.64 5.34 -12.08
N TYR A 102 18.63 4.50 -12.24
CA TYR A 102 17.32 4.85 -12.81
C TYR A 102 16.21 4.91 -11.75
N LEU A 103 16.50 4.59 -10.49
CA LEU A 103 15.51 4.67 -9.41
C LEU A 103 15.25 6.12 -9.02
N GLN A 104 13.98 6.43 -8.80
CA GLN A 104 13.57 7.72 -8.24
C GLN A 104 13.57 7.66 -6.71
N ALA A 105 13.86 8.79 -6.07
CA ALA A 105 13.72 8.91 -4.63
C ALA A 105 12.26 8.72 -4.20
N LEU A 106 12.06 8.07 -3.07
CA LEU A 106 10.73 7.97 -2.48
C LEU A 106 10.30 9.33 -1.90
N PRO A 107 9.00 9.64 -1.90
CA PRO A 107 8.47 10.78 -1.16
C PRO A 107 8.89 10.70 0.32
N PRO A 108 9.19 11.83 0.98
CA PRO A 108 9.67 11.85 2.35
C PRO A 108 8.64 11.33 3.36
N ASN A 109 7.35 11.47 3.03
CA ASN A 109 6.23 11.00 3.84
C ASN A 109 5.58 9.78 3.20
N ARG A 110 5.19 8.80 4.01
CA ARG A 110 4.38 7.67 3.53
C ARG A 110 2.98 8.18 3.16
N TYR A 111 2.36 7.52 2.19
CA TYR A 111 0.95 7.77 1.91
C TYR A 111 0.10 7.32 3.10
N GLU A 112 -0.75 8.21 3.60
CA GLU A 112 -1.64 7.93 4.74
C GLU A 112 -3.09 7.95 4.30
N ILE A 113 -3.84 6.91 4.66
CA ILE A 113 -5.29 6.84 4.40
C ILE A 113 -6.03 7.49 5.55
N TRP A 114 -6.74 8.58 5.25
CA TRP A 114 -7.51 9.32 6.24
C TRP A 114 -9.00 9.04 6.11
N LYS A 115 -9.61 8.53 7.18
CA LYS A 115 -11.07 8.47 7.32
C LYS A 115 -11.58 9.81 7.80
N ILE A 116 -12.49 10.39 7.03
CA ILE A 116 -13.12 11.67 7.33
C ILE A 116 -14.54 11.40 7.82
N GLN A 117 -14.92 11.98 8.96
CA GLN A 117 -16.28 11.97 9.47
C GLN A 117 -16.63 13.34 10.04
N ARG A 118 -17.91 13.69 10.06
CA ARG A 118 -18.40 14.90 10.70
C ARG A 118 -19.09 14.56 12.02
N ARG A 119 -18.82 15.34 13.07
CA ARG A 119 -19.41 15.13 14.39
C ARG A 119 -19.74 16.47 15.03
N LYS A 120 -20.96 16.56 15.55
CA LYS A 120 -21.40 17.67 16.37
C LYS A 120 -20.75 17.62 17.75
N VAL A 121 -20.30 18.76 18.25
CA VAL A 121 -19.77 18.89 19.61
C VAL A 121 -20.93 18.81 20.59
N ASN A 122 -20.81 17.95 21.60
CA ASN A 122 -21.82 17.81 22.64
C ASN A 122 -21.81 19.01 23.62
N ASN A 123 -22.83 19.07 24.48
CA ASN A 123 -22.97 20.15 25.47
C ASN A 123 -21.82 20.20 26.50
N TYR A 124 -21.05 19.14 26.62
CA TYR A 124 -19.87 19.06 27.49
C TYR A 124 -18.58 19.50 26.78
N GLY A 125 -18.64 20.00 25.54
CA GLY A 125 -17.45 20.41 24.79
C GLY A 125 -16.59 19.25 24.28
N HIS A 126 -17.20 18.11 23.95
CA HIS A 126 -16.49 16.93 23.44
C HIS A 126 -17.05 16.47 22.10
N VAL A 127 -16.18 15.87 21.28
CA VAL A 127 -16.56 15.08 20.09
C VAL A 127 -16.36 13.60 20.37
N PHE A 128 -17.30 12.79 19.90
CA PHE A 128 -17.23 11.33 20.04
C PHE A 128 -16.59 10.70 18.80
N PHE A 129 -15.55 9.89 19.02
CA PHE A 129 -14.93 9.08 17.97
C PHE A 129 -14.71 7.65 18.42
N LYS A 130 -15.34 6.72 17.71
CA LYS A 130 -15.38 5.29 18.02
C LYS A 130 -15.95 5.02 19.42
N THR A 131 -15.09 4.88 20.42
CA THR A 131 -15.45 4.59 21.81
C THR A 131 -14.95 5.67 22.77
N ASN A 132 -14.29 6.72 22.25
CA ASN A 132 -13.61 7.74 23.05
C ASN A 132 -14.23 9.13 22.83
N HIS A 133 -14.13 9.97 23.87
CA HIS A 133 -14.49 11.38 23.84
C HIS A 133 -13.23 12.24 23.79
N TYR A 134 -13.21 13.24 22.91
CA TYR A 134 -12.10 14.17 22.77
C TYR A 134 -12.59 15.58 23.06
N SER A 135 -11.94 16.27 24.00
CA SER A 135 -12.29 17.63 24.36
C SER A 135 -11.94 18.60 23.24
N VAL A 136 -12.82 19.58 23.01
CA VAL A 136 -12.63 20.69 22.09
C VAL A 136 -12.98 22.00 22.81
N PRO A 137 -12.44 23.15 22.38
CA PRO A 137 -12.77 24.43 23.01
C PRO A 137 -14.29 24.68 23.08
N TYR A 138 -14.76 25.18 24.22
CA TYR A 138 -16.19 25.39 24.51
C TYR A 138 -16.92 26.25 23.47
N LYS A 139 -16.19 27.15 22.80
CA LYS A 139 -16.73 27.99 21.71
C LYS A 139 -17.30 27.21 20.53
N TYR A 140 -17.00 25.91 20.43
CA TYR A 140 -17.51 25.04 19.38
C TYR A 140 -18.67 24.15 19.86
N ILE A 141 -19.19 24.33 21.08
CA ILE A 141 -20.36 23.57 21.55
C ILE A 141 -21.52 23.79 20.58
N GLY A 142 -22.12 22.69 20.11
CA GLY A 142 -23.20 22.73 19.13
C GLY A 142 -22.76 22.87 17.67
N GLU A 143 -21.47 23.12 17.39
CA GLU A 143 -20.93 23.19 16.03
C GLU A 143 -20.62 21.80 15.47
N GLU A 144 -20.64 21.68 14.14
CA GLU A 144 -20.19 20.47 13.44
C GLU A 144 -18.70 20.57 13.09
N LEU A 145 -17.90 19.63 13.61
CA LEU A 145 -16.47 19.56 13.35
C LEU A 145 -16.13 18.38 12.45
N VAL A 146 -15.05 18.53 11.68
CA VAL A 146 -14.53 17.48 10.80
C VAL A 146 -13.40 16.73 11.49
N LEU A 147 -13.57 15.42 11.63
CA LEU A 147 -12.59 14.53 12.24
C LEU A 147 -11.90 13.74 11.12
N LYS A 148 -10.58 13.85 11.04
CA LYS A 148 -9.74 13.03 10.16
C LYS A 148 -8.93 12.05 11.00
N SER A 149 -9.01 10.76 10.69
CA SER A 149 -8.19 9.74 11.37
C SER A 149 -7.55 8.74 10.42
N ASN A 150 -6.28 8.45 10.66
CA ASN A 150 -5.53 7.39 9.96
C ASN A 150 -5.31 6.14 10.85
N GLY A 151 -6.09 6.00 11.93
CA GLY A 151 -5.96 4.92 12.92
C GLY A 151 -4.91 5.17 14.00
N ARG A 152 -3.86 5.95 13.72
CA ARG A 152 -2.82 6.35 14.68
C ARG A 152 -3.03 7.77 15.21
N LEU A 153 -3.48 8.67 14.35
CA LEU A 153 -3.72 10.09 14.63
C LEU A 153 -5.20 10.41 14.43
N LEU A 154 -5.71 11.32 15.25
CA LEU A 154 -7.00 11.97 15.09
C LEU A 154 -6.76 13.47 15.03
N LYS A 155 -7.18 14.11 13.95
CA LYS A 155 -7.14 15.56 13.76
C LYS A 155 -8.57 16.10 13.69
N ILE A 156 -8.84 17.18 14.42
CA ILE A 156 -10.16 17.81 14.51
C ILE A 156 -10.04 19.19 13.87
N TYR A 157 -10.91 19.47 12.89
CA TYR A 157 -10.90 20.71 12.11
C TYR A 157 -12.24 21.44 12.23
N VAL A 158 -12.16 22.76 12.20
CA VAL A 158 -13.30 23.68 12.14
C VAL A 158 -13.42 24.16 10.69
N GLY A 159 -14.61 24.09 10.08
CA GLY A 159 -14.86 24.63 8.73
C GLY A 159 -14.10 23.94 7.59
N PHE A 160 -13.85 22.63 7.67
CA PHE A 160 -13.10 21.92 6.63
C PHE A 160 -13.98 21.58 5.41
N ASP A 161 -13.81 22.33 4.31
CA ASP A 161 -14.57 22.21 3.05
C ASP A 161 -14.04 21.12 2.08
N GLY A 162 -13.34 20.11 2.59
CA GLY A 162 -13.02 18.92 1.80
C GLY A 162 -11.74 18.99 0.96
N ASN A 163 -11.12 20.16 0.77
CA ASN A 163 -9.87 20.29 0.03
C ASN A 163 -8.63 20.27 0.94
N LEU A 164 -7.85 19.21 0.80
CA LEU A 164 -6.39 19.19 0.94
C LEU A 164 -5.87 18.33 -0.22
#